data_AF-A0A7Z8Y9Y6-F1
#
_entry.id   AF-A0A7Z8Y9Y6-F1
#
_cell.length_a   1.000
_cell.length_b   1.000
_cell.length_c   1.000
_cell.angle_alpha   90.00
_cell.angle_beta   90.00
_cell.angle_gamma   90.00
#
_symmetry.space_group_name_H-M   'P 1'
#
loop_
_entity.id
_entity.type
_entity.pdbx_description
1 polymer ?
#
loop_
_entity_poly.entity_id
_entity_poly.type
_entity_poly.pdbx_seq_one_letter_code
_entity_poly.pdbx_strand_id
1 'polypeptide(L)' 'MNNPVRIAVIGAGAMGRNHIRFVQEEPEAELVAIADALRLPAR' A
#
# COMPACT_ATOMS: atom_id res chain seq x y z
N MET A 1 0.90 -15.40 18.74
CA MET A 1 0.79 -13.94 18.56
C MET A 1 1.34 -13.63 17.19
N ASN A 2 0.51 -13.33 16.19
CA ASN A 2 0.99 -12.78 14.92
C ASN A 2 0.34 -11.40 14.78
N ASN A 3 1.09 -10.35 15.13
CA ASN A 3 0.67 -9.00 14.82
C ASN A 3 1.16 -8.70 13.39
N PRO A 4 0.26 -8.43 12.43
CA PRO A 4 0.67 -8.15 11.05
C PRO A 4 1.67 -6.99 10.99
N VAL A 5 2.63 -7.10 10.08
CA VAL A 5 3.57 -6.03 9.78
C VAL A 5 2.82 -4.91 9.08
N ARG A 6 2.85 -3.73 9.70
CA ARG A 6 2.18 -2.54 9.18
C ARG A 6 3.05 -1.87 8.13
N ILE A 7 2.53 -1.79 6.90
CA ILE A 7 3.26 -1.29 5.74
C ILE A 7 2.57 -0.04 5.21
N ALA A 8 3.38 0.98 4.90
CA ALA A 8 2.96 2.14 4.14
C ALA A 8 3.68 2.15 2.79
N VAL A 9 2.96 2.50 1.72
CA VAL A 9 3.53 2.59 0.37
C VAL A 9 3.66 4.07 -0.03
N ILE A 10 4.86 4.48 -0.43
CA ILE A 10 5.14 5.81 -0.96
C ILE A 10 5.31 5.72 -2.49
N GLY A 11 4.43 6.38 -3.23
CA GLY A 11 4.31 6.31 -4.68
C GLY A 11 3.44 5.14 -5.15
N ALA A 12 2.26 5.43 -5.70
CA ALA A 12 1.29 4.48 -6.25
C ALA A 12 1.28 4.49 -7.80
N GLY A 13 2.48 4.66 -8.40
CA GLY A 13 2.74 4.40 -9.81
C GLY A 13 2.67 2.91 -10.16
N ALA A 14 3.21 2.50 -11.32
CA ALA A 14 3.14 1.11 -11.79
C ALA A 14 3.71 0.10 -10.77
N MET A 15 4.91 0.36 -10.23
CA MET A 15 5.51 -0.51 -9.21
C MET A 15 4.75 -0.45 -7.88
N GLY A 16 4.38 0.75 -7.42
CA GLY A 16 3.64 0.92 -6.17
C GLY A 16 2.34 0.15 -6.12
N ARG A 17 1.57 0.14 -7.23
CA ARG A 17 0.36 -0.68 -7.35
C ARG A 17 0.64 -2.18 -7.29
N ASN A 18 1.72 -2.64 -7.91
CA ASN A 18 2.12 -4.04 -7.81
C ASN A 18 2.49 -4.42 -6.37
N HIS A 19 3.23 -3.57 -5.65
CA HIS A 19 3.53 -3.77 -4.23
C HIS A 19 2.28 -3.79 -3.36
N ILE A 20 1.35 -2.84 -3.57
CA ILE A 20 0.06 -2.81 -2.85
C ILE A 20 -0.68 -4.14 -3.01
N ARG A 21 -0.75 -4.67 -4.24
CA ARG A 21 -1.40 -5.96 -4.51
C ARG A 21 -0.77 -7.10 -3.70
N PHE A 22 0.56 -7.22 -3.73
CA PHE A 22 1.25 -8.25 -2.93
C PHE A 22 1.03 -8.08 -1.43
N VAL A 23 1.13 -6.84 -0.91
CA VAL A 23 0.91 -6.58 0.52
C VAL A 23 -0.50 -6.98 0.97
N GLN A 24 -1.51 -6.82 0.11
CA GLN A 24 -2.89 -7.22 0.40
C GLN A 24 -3.12 -8.74 0.36
N GLU A 25 -2.26 -9.48 -0.35
CA GLU A 25 -2.32 -10.94 -0.45
C GLU A 25 -1.57 -11.64 0.71
N GLU A 26 -0.67 -10.95 1.40
CA GLU A 26 0.15 -11.50 2.49
C GLU A 26 -0.58 -11.47 3.85
N PRO A 27 -0.91 -12.62 4.46
CA PRO A 27 -1.64 -12.69 5.73
C PRO A 27 -0.89 -12.09 6.93
N GLU A 28 0.43 -11.96 6.80
CA GLU A 28 1.31 -11.40 7.83
C GLU A 28 1.53 -9.89 7.66
N ALA A 29 0.88 -9.26 6.67
CA ALA A 29 1.01 -7.83 6.40
C ALA A 29 -0.33 -7.10 6.47
N GLU A 30 -0.27 -5.82 6.87
CA GLU A 30 -1.41 -4.90 6.85
C GLU A 30 -0.98 -3.62 6.13
N LEU A 31 -1.64 -3.29 5.01
CA LEU A 31 -1.44 -2.00 4.34
C LEU A 31 -2.20 -0.91 5.11
N VAL A 32 -1.45 -0.03 5.78
CA VAL A 32 -2.04 1.00 6.67
C VAL A 32 -2.10 2.40 6.04
N ALA A 33 -1.31 2.66 5.00
CA ALA A 33 -1.29 3.96 4.34
C ALA A 33 -0.70 3.89 2.93
N ILE A 34 -1.14 4.81 2.07
CA ILE A 34 -0.54 5.11 0.77
C ILE A 34 -0.33 6.61 0.70
N ALA A 35 0.89 7.05 0.38
CA ALA A 35 1.17 8.44 0.05
C ALA A 35 1.66 8.52 -1.40
N ASP A 36 1.05 9.35 -2.22
CA ASP A 36 1.49 9.63 -3.59
C ASP A 36 1.54 11.14 -3.80
N ALA A 37 2.50 11.60 -4.59
CA ALA A 37 2.65 13.00 -4.95
C ALA A 37 1.53 13.48 -5.88
N LEU A 38 0.87 12.58 -6.62
CA LEU A 38 -0.19 12.95 -7.55
C LEU A 38 -1.59 12.78 -6.95
N ARG A 39 -2.21 13.90 -6.54
CA ARG A 39 -3.64 13.99 -6.26
C ARG A 39 -4.41 14.13 -7.58
N LEU A 40 -5.17 13.12 -7.99
CA LEU A 40 -6.20 13.33 -9.03
C LEU A 40 -7.25 14.32 -8.48
N PRO A 41 -7.80 15.23 -9.31
CA PRO A 41 -8.84 16.14 -8.85
C PRO A 41 -10.04 15.33 -8.35
N ALA A 42 -10.58 15.72 -7.19
CA ALA A 42 -11.83 15.17 -6.68
C ALA A 42 -12.91 15.38 -7.76
N ARG A 43 -13.49 14.28 -8.26
CA ARG A 43 -14.75 14.34 -9.00
C ARG A 43 -15.89 14.48 -8.02
#